data_AF-A0A7V8WY69-F1
#
_entry.id   AF-A0A7V8WY69-F1
#
_cell.length_a   1.000
_cell.length_b   1.000
_cell.length_c   1.000
_cell.angle_alpha   90.00
_cell.angle_beta   90.00
_cell.angle_gamma   90.00
#
_symmetry.space_group_name_H-M   'P 1'
#
loop_
_entity.id
_entity.type
_entity.pdbx_description
1 polymer ?
#
loop_
_entity_poly.entity_id
_entity_poly.type
_entity_poly.pdbx_seq_one_letter_code
_entity_poly.pdbx_strand_id
1 'polypeptide(L)'
;MQPFEEQPVGGPPPTQPAIRRIEAIGVRVRLRAQPRLAIALAAAGCALIVLGVVILGGDNLVGDDGGSGSQLPGIVLSAAVVAGGIALLAKQKEGPLASAGALAAALGVPPLLFFLTFDELSFPPYSTEIILVVSTAAWLGLWLVGPARGRPFFLGAAAIGLWATLLELVEGVFTSPFLFVSGIGASFGGDDFDGAGGDPFLDTPDPATIGVLSLLFGLGYLLLARSWDRSGWPGAATPLTFAALVILPLGVFALSSDLQAVGTGVLAIVVGLAVAAHGATVGRRATTWAGAAGAAAGALVIVFDLLDEPTPAGLGLIVVGAAVVAGAEALRRAVDEPDELTPVASTIGPLSPVSPTAPSAPIEF
;
A
#
# COMPACT_ATOMS: atom_id res chain seq x y z
N MET A 1 52.45 -15.27 38.61
CA MET A 1 52.59 -15.40 37.15
C MET A 1 51.31 -16.04 36.64
N GLN A 2 50.40 -15.23 36.08
CA GLN A 2 49.20 -15.76 35.44
C GLN A 2 49.54 -16.12 33.99
N PRO A 3 49.09 -17.28 33.47
CA PRO A 3 49.31 -17.65 32.09
C PRO A 3 48.57 -16.67 31.17
N PHE A 4 49.27 -16.16 30.16
CA PHE A 4 48.67 -15.39 29.08
C PHE A 4 47.71 -16.31 28.32
N GLU A 5 46.40 -16.06 28.42
CA GLU A 5 45.42 -16.61 27.50
C GLU A 5 45.73 -16.07 26.10
N GLU A 6 46.16 -16.96 25.19
CA GLU A 6 46.29 -16.67 23.77
C GLU A 6 44.92 -16.24 23.23
N GLN A 7 44.78 -14.95 22.96
CA GLN A 7 43.62 -14.41 22.26
C GLN A 7 43.59 -15.07 20.87
N PRO A 8 42.54 -15.83 20.52
CA PRO A 8 42.48 -16.51 19.24
C PRO A 8 42.58 -15.47 18.13
N VAL A 9 43.64 -15.59 17.31
CA VAL A 9 43.89 -14.75 16.15
C VAL A 9 42.65 -14.83 15.26
N GLY A 10 41.86 -13.76 15.26
CA GLY A 10 40.59 -13.69 14.56
C GLY A 10 40.80 -14.00 13.08
N GLY A 11 40.16 -15.07 12.61
CA GLY A 11 40.14 -15.40 11.18
C GLY A 11 39.63 -14.20 10.37
N PRO A 12 40.05 -14.06 9.09
CA PRO A 12 39.60 -12.98 8.24
C PRO A 12 38.05 -12.98 8.23
N PRO A 13 37.41 -11.82 8.46
CA PRO A 13 35.96 -11.75 8.51
C PRO A 13 35.40 -12.32 7.20
N PRO A 14 34.37 -13.19 7.27
CA PRO A 14 33.81 -13.80 6.08
C PRO A 14 33.44 -12.69 5.08
N THR A 15 34.00 -12.78 3.88
CA THR A 15 33.64 -11.91 2.77
C THR A 15 32.15 -12.09 2.52
N GLN A 16 31.34 -11.08 2.87
CA GLN A 16 29.88 -11.10 2.70
C GLN A 16 29.49 -10.30 1.43
N PRO A 17 29.56 -10.91 0.22
CA PRO A 17 29.19 -10.25 -1.02
C PRO A 17 27.71 -9.84 -1.06
N ALA A 18 26.85 -10.52 -0.31
CA ALA A 18 25.43 -10.21 -0.22
C ALA A 18 25.16 -8.85 0.47
N ILE A 19 26.01 -8.44 1.42
CA ILE A 19 25.81 -7.17 2.13
C ILE A 19 26.07 -5.96 1.22
N ARG A 20 27.06 -6.03 0.32
CA ARG A 20 27.40 -4.92 -0.58
C ARG A 20 26.28 -4.54 -1.55
N ARG A 21 25.49 -5.51 -2.05
CA ARG A 21 24.37 -5.20 -2.97
C ARG A 21 23.22 -4.47 -2.27
N ILE A 22 23.05 -4.66 -0.96
CA ILE A 22 21.95 -4.08 -0.19
C ILE A 22 22.32 -2.68 0.31
N GLU A 23 23.58 -2.48 0.70
CA GLU A 23 24.11 -1.14 1.01
C GLU A 23 23.90 -0.16 -0.14
N ALA A 24 23.93 -0.67 -1.38
CA ALA A 24 23.62 0.13 -2.54
C ALA A 24 22.21 0.74 -2.44
N ILE A 25 21.14 -0.03 -2.13
CA ILE A 25 19.75 0.46 -2.13
C ILE A 25 19.51 1.52 -1.04
N GLY A 26 20.34 1.55 0.01
CA GLY A 26 20.37 2.61 1.00
C GLY A 26 19.76 2.22 2.35
N VAL A 27 20.17 2.94 3.40
CA VAL A 27 19.87 2.64 4.81
C VAL A 27 18.37 2.62 5.12
N ARG A 28 17.56 3.36 4.35
CA ARG A 28 16.11 3.49 4.58
C ARG A 28 15.33 2.19 4.48
N VAL A 29 15.79 1.23 3.67
CA VAL A 29 15.15 -0.08 3.52
C VAL A 29 15.17 -0.87 4.85
N ARG A 30 16.12 -0.58 5.73
CA ARG A 30 16.26 -1.23 7.04
C ARG A 30 15.48 -0.55 8.16
N LEU A 31 15.03 0.69 7.95
CA LEU A 31 14.39 1.48 8.99
C LEU A 31 12.89 1.57 8.75
N ARG A 32 12.09 1.32 9.80
CA ARG A 32 10.65 1.60 9.77
C ARG A 32 10.44 3.11 9.81
N ALA A 33 9.59 3.61 8.93
CA ALA A 33 9.18 5.01 8.99
C ALA A 33 8.41 5.26 10.29
N GLN A 34 8.81 6.28 11.05
CA GLN A 34 8.07 6.70 12.24
C GLN A 34 6.92 7.63 11.83
N PRO A 35 5.70 7.41 12.32
CA PRO A 35 4.60 8.34 12.10
C PRO A 35 4.92 9.67 12.79
N ARG A 36 4.90 10.78 12.03
CA ARG A 36 5.10 12.14 12.56
C ARG A 36 4.02 13.06 11.99
N LEU A 37 3.34 13.80 12.85
CA LEU A 37 2.25 14.70 12.46
C LEU A 37 2.66 15.69 11.36
N ALA A 38 3.83 16.33 11.51
CA ALA A 38 4.34 17.28 10.51
C ALA A 38 4.57 16.65 9.13
N ILE A 39 4.94 15.37 9.08
CA ILE A 39 5.10 14.62 7.82
C ILE A 39 3.74 14.38 7.18
N ALA A 40 2.74 13.97 7.97
CA ALA A 40 1.38 13.75 7.49
C ALA A 40 0.73 15.04 6.98
N LEU A 41 0.88 16.15 7.69
CA LEU A 41 0.37 17.47 7.26
C LEU A 41 1.06 17.95 5.97
N ALA A 42 2.38 17.78 5.84
CA ALA A 42 3.09 18.12 4.63
C ALA A 42 2.67 17.26 3.43
N ALA A 43 2.42 15.96 3.66
CA ALA A 43 1.89 15.05 2.66
C ALA A 43 0.47 15.48 2.22
N ALA A 44 -0.41 15.81 3.16
CA ALA A 44 -1.77 16.29 2.85
C ALA A 44 -1.76 17.60 2.05
N GLY A 45 -0.97 18.59 2.48
CA GLY A 45 -0.83 19.86 1.74
C GLY A 45 -0.31 19.66 0.32
N CYS A 46 0.61 18.71 0.13
CA CYS A 46 1.11 18.36 -1.19
C CYS A 46 0.07 17.63 -2.05
N ALA A 47 -0.77 16.78 -1.47
CA ALA A 47 -1.88 16.15 -2.21
C ALA A 47 -2.89 17.20 -2.70
N LEU A 48 -3.19 18.22 -1.87
CA LEU A 48 -4.05 19.35 -2.25
C LEU A 48 -3.44 20.17 -3.40
N ILE A 49 -2.12 20.38 -3.42
CA ILE A 49 -1.43 21.05 -4.53
C ILE A 49 -1.59 20.24 -5.83
N VAL A 50 -1.37 18.92 -5.79
CA VAL A 50 -1.53 18.05 -6.96
C VAL A 50 -2.97 18.10 -7.47
N LEU A 51 -3.95 18.01 -6.56
CA LEU A 51 -5.36 18.12 -6.91
C LEU A 51 -5.70 19.47 -7.56
N GLY A 52 -5.19 20.57 -7.01
CA GLY A 52 -5.35 21.90 -7.61
C GLY A 52 -4.77 22.00 -9.01
N VAL A 53 -3.62 21.36 -9.26
CA VAL A 53 -3.01 21.28 -10.60
C VAL A 53 -3.87 20.47 -11.58
N VAL A 54 -4.45 19.36 -11.15
CA VAL A 54 -5.37 18.55 -11.98
C VAL A 54 -6.60 19.38 -12.36
N ILE A 55 -7.21 20.07 -11.39
CA ILE A 55 -8.41 20.90 -11.62
C ILE A 55 -8.10 22.03 -12.60
N LEU A 56 -7.03 22.81 -12.34
CA LEU A 56 -6.64 23.92 -13.21
C LEU A 56 -6.23 23.46 -14.61
N GLY A 57 -5.53 22.33 -14.72
CA GLY A 57 -5.15 21.76 -16.01
C GLY A 57 -6.36 21.26 -16.79
N GLY A 58 -7.32 20.63 -16.10
CA GLY A 58 -8.54 20.07 -16.70
C GLY A 58 -9.51 21.13 -17.21
N ASP A 59 -9.62 22.27 -16.52
CA ASP A 59 -10.45 23.40 -16.92
C ASP A 59 -10.08 23.93 -18.33
N ASN A 60 -8.78 23.85 -18.68
CA ASN A 60 -8.28 24.30 -19.98
C ASN A 60 -8.46 23.27 -21.11
N LEU A 61 -8.94 22.05 -20.82
CA LEU A 61 -9.18 21.01 -21.83
C LEU A 61 -10.48 21.21 -22.59
N VAL A 62 -11.43 21.98 -22.05
CA VAL A 62 -12.71 22.27 -22.69
C VAL A 62 -12.70 23.74 -23.08
N GLY A 63 -12.56 24.05 -24.37
CA GLY A 63 -12.58 25.43 -24.83
C GLY A 63 -13.98 26.04 -24.72
N ASP A 64 -14.11 27.17 -24.03
CA ASP A 64 -15.39 27.89 -23.82
C ASP A 64 -16.09 28.30 -25.13
N ASP A 65 -15.32 28.46 -26.22
CA ASP A 65 -15.81 28.94 -27.52
C ASP A 65 -15.93 27.84 -28.60
N GLY A 66 -15.93 26.57 -28.21
CA GLY A 66 -15.97 25.44 -29.16
C GLY A 66 -14.67 25.24 -29.95
N GLY A 67 -13.58 25.90 -29.55
CA GLY A 67 -12.22 25.62 -30.00
C GLY A 67 -11.63 24.41 -29.28
N SER A 68 -10.60 23.79 -29.87
CA SER A 68 -9.85 22.71 -29.20
C SER A 68 -9.17 23.26 -27.94
N GLY A 69 -9.43 22.61 -26.81
CA GLY A 69 -8.81 22.98 -25.54
C GLY A 69 -7.29 22.81 -25.58
N SER A 70 -6.57 23.51 -24.69
CA SER A 70 -5.12 23.39 -24.59
C SER A 70 -4.73 22.51 -23.42
N GLN A 71 -4.02 21.41 -23.71
CA GLN A 71 -3.43 20.53 -22.69
C GLN A 71 -2.20 21.16 -22.02
N LEU A 72 -1.63 22.21 -22.62
CA LEU A 72 -0.33 22.77 -22.27
C LEU A 72 -0.25 23.27 -20.81
N PRO A 73 -1.25 23.98 -20.25
CA PRO A 73 -1.23 24.36 -18.83
C PRO A 73 -1.14 23.14 -17.90
N GLY A 74 -1.91 22.08 -18.17
CA GLY A 74 -1.88 20.84 -17.39
C GLY A 74 -0.53 20.13 -17.44
N ILE A 75 0.08 20.03 -18.63
CA ILE A 75 1.43 19.47 -18.82
C ILE A 75 2.47 20.27 -18.02
N VAL A 76 2.48 21.60 -18.17
CA VAL A 76 3.49 22.48 -17.54
C VAL A 76 3.37 22.44 -16.02
N LEU A 77 2.16 22.55 -15.48
CA LEU A 77 1.93 22.53 -14.03
C LEU A 77 2.29 21.17 -13.42
N SER A 78 1.88 20.07 -14.05
CA SER A 78 2.18 18.72 -13.55
C SER A 78 3.69 18.42 -13.61
N ALA A 79 4.35 18.81 -14.72
CA ALA A 79 5.80 18.70 -14.85
C ALA A 79 6.53 19.53 -13.78
N ALA A 80 6.06 20.75 -13.49
CA ALA A 80 6.61 21.58 -12.43
C ALA A 80 6.47 20.94 -11.04
N VAL A 81 5.34 20.29 -10.74
CA VAL A 81 5.14 19.55 -9.49
C VAL A 81 6.10 18.35 -9.38
N VAL A 82 6.23 17.55 -10.45
CA VAL A 82 7.14 16.40 -10.46
C VAL A 82 8.60 16.86 -10.30
N ALA A 83 9.02 17.84 -11.09
CA ALA A 83 10.38 18.39 -11.05
C ALA A 83 10.68 19.04 -9.68
N GLY A 84 9.75 19.82 -9.15
CA GLY A 84 9.83 20.42 -7.82
C GLY A 84 9.94 19.36 -6.72
N GLY A 85 9.17 18.29 -6.82
CA GLY A 85 9.23 17.15 -5.90
C GLY A 85 10.59 16.46 -5.92
N ILE A 86 11.13 16.16 -7.11
CA ILE A 86 12.45 15.56 -7.30
C ILE A 86 13.55 16.51 -6.79
N ALA A 87 13.45 17.81 -7.07
CA ALA A 87 14.40 18.81 -6.59
C ALA A 87 14.39 18.94 -5.06
N LEU A 88 13.21 18.90 -4.43
CA LEU A 88 13.07 18.87 -2.97
C LEU A 88 13.70 17.62 -2.39
N LEU A 89 13.51 16.44 -3.00
CA LEU A 89 14.15 15.20 -2.58
C LEU A 89 15.67 15.25 -2.70
N ALA A 90 16.20 15.89 -3.75
CA ALA A 90 17.64 16.03 -3.96
C ALA A 90 18.27 16.95 -2.92
N LYS A 91 17.57 18.03 -2.53
CA LYS A 91 18.05 19.01 -1.53
C LYS A 91 17.80 18.56 -0.09
N GLN A 92 16.65 17.95 0.18
CA GLN A 92 16.18 17.56 1.50
C GLN A 92 16.13 16.04 1.60
N LYS A 93 17.14 15.48 2.25
CA LYS A 93 17.20 14.03 2.47
C LYS A 93 16.13 13.58 3.46
N GLU A 94 15.81 14.39 4.47
CA GLU A 94 14.95 13.99 5.59
C GLU A 94 13.91 15.05 5.94
N GLY A 95 12.93 14.67 6.77
CA GLY A 95 11.92 15.58 7.30
C GLY A 95 10.67 15.78 6.42
N PRO A 96 9.81 16.75 6.81
CA PRO A 96 8.52 16.98 6.15
C PRO A 96 8.65 17.39 4.67
N LEU A 97 9.59 18.28 4.34
CA LEU A 97 9.82 18.72 2.96
C LEU A 97 10.24 17.58 2.04
N ALA A 98 11.05 16.66 2.54
CA ALA A 98 11.43 15.46 1.79
C ALA A 98 10.25 14.52 1.54
N SER A 99 9.25 14.54 2.41
CA SER A 99 8.04 13.72 2.29
C SER A 99 7.04 14.36 1.32
N ALA A 100 6.85 15.68 1.42
CA ALA A 100 6.13 16.45 0.41
C ALA A 100 6.76 16.28 -0.98
N GLY A 101 8.09 16.34 -1.09
CA GLY A 101 8.78 16.10 -2.36
C GLY A 101 8.56 14.70 -2.94
N ALA A 102 8.54 13.66 -2.09
CA ALA A 102 8.19 12.30 -2.51
C ALA A 102 6.75 12.20 -3.04
N LEU A 103 5.81 12.84 -2.35
CA LEU A 103 4.40 12.79 -2.70
C LEU A 103 4.12 13.61 -3.98
N ALA A 104 4.70 14.80 -4.11
CA ALA A 104 4.65 15.61 -5.34
C ALA A 104 5.17 14.81 -6.54
N ALA A 105 6.34 14.19 -6.39
CA ALA A 105 6.96 13.43 -7.48
C ALA A 105 6.17 12.16 -7.82
N ALA A 106 5.55 11.47 -6.86
CA ALA A 106 4.78 10.27 -7.20
C ALA A 106 3.38 10.59 -7.73
N LEU A 107 2.64 11.49 -7.07
CA LEU A 107 1.26 11.83 -7.45
C LEU A 107 1.19 12.77 -8.66
N GLY A 108 2.24 13.52 -8.97
CA GLY A 108 2.28 14.36 -10.17
C GLY A 108 2.52 13.58 -11.47
N VAL A 109 3.04 12.35 -11.39
CA VAL A 109 3.35 11.54 -12.59
C VAL A 109 2.08 11.11 -13.34
N PRO A 110 1.03 10.54 -12.71
CA PRO A 110 -0.17 10.16 -13.44
C PRO A 110 -0.88 11.35 -14.12
N PRO A 111 -1.11 12.50 -13.46
CA PRO A 111 -1.65 13.70 -14.12
C PRO A 111 -0.80 14.18 -15.29
N LEU A 112 0.53 14.18 -15.15
CA LEU A 112 1.42 14.55 -16.25
C LEU A 112 1.21 13.62 -17.46
N LEU A 113 1.14 12.31 -17.23
CA LEU A 113 0.91 11.33 -18.30
C LEU A 113 -0.50 11.43 -18.88
N PHE A 114 -1.51 11.71 -18.06
CA PHE A 114 -2.87 11.99 -18.50
C PHE A 114 -2.87 13.14 -19.51
N PHE A 115 -2.31 14.31 -19.16
CA PHE A 115 -2.26 15.44 -20.08
C PHE A 115 -1.37 15.18 -21.30
N LEU A 116 -0.32 14.37 -21.19
CA LEU A 116 0.54 14.02 -22.33
C LEU A 116 -0.10 13.02 -23.30
N THR A 117 -1.06 12.22 -22.84
CA THR A 117 -1.74 11.20 -23.64
C THR A 117 -3.16 11.61 -24.02
N PHE A 118 -3.59 12.80 -23.61
CA PHE A 118 -4.94 13.27 -23.89
C PHE A 118 -5.11 13.52 -25.39
N ASP A 119 -6.16 12.96 -25.96
CA ASP A 119 -6.54 13.13 -27.36
C ASP A 119 -8.07 13.23 -27.44
N GLU A 120 -8.56 14.42 -27.78
CA GLU A 120 -10.00 14.75 -27.85
C GLU A 120 -10.75 13.93 -28.92
N LEU A 121 -10.03 13.36 -29.88
CA LEU A 121 -10.60 12.53 -30.96
C LEU A 121 -10.64 11.03 -30.60
N SER A 122 -10.03 10.64 -29.47
CA SER A 122 -9.97 9.25 -29.02
C SER A 122 -11.04 8.94 -27.96
N PHE A 123 -11.47 7.68 -27.89
CA PHE A 123 -12.39 7.20 -26.85
C PHE A 123 -11.83 5.92 -26.23
N PRO A 124 -11.40 5.92 -24.95
CA PRO A 124 -11.35 7.07 -24.04
C PRO A 124 -10.37 8.16 -24.51
N PRO A 125 -10.53 9.43 -24.08
CA PRO A 125 -9.73 10.56 -24.56
C PRO A 125 -8.30 10.58 -23.99
N TYR A 126 -7.79 9.46 -23.48
CA TYR A 126 -6.46 9.28 -22.93
C TYR A 126 -6.11 7.79 -22.88
N SER A 127 -4.82 7.46 -22.83
CA SER A 127 -4.37 6.06 -22.76
C SER A 127 -4.13 5.62 -21.31
N THR A 128 -5.09 4.92 -20.72
CA THR A 128 -4.97 4.42 -19.34
C THR A 128 -3.82 3.43 -19.17
N GLU A 129 -3.62 2.54 -20.14
CA GLU A 129 -2.50 1.59 -20.16
C GLU A 129 -1.15 2.30 -20.05
N ILE A 130 -0.90 3.32 -20.88
CA ILE A 130 0.35 4.09 -20.85
C ILE A 130 0.51 4.78 -19.50
N ILE A 131 -0.55 5.41 -18.99
CA ILE A 131 -0.52 6.10 -17.70
C ILE A 131 -0.11 5.12 -16.58
N LEU A 132 -0.72 3.94 -16.51
CA LEU A 132 -0.45 2.95 -15.46
C LEU A 132 0.94 2.31 -15.59
N VAL A 133 1.31 1.85 -16.80
CA VAL A 133 2.61 1.20 -17.05
C VAL A 133 3.75 2.18 -16.78
N VAL A 134 3.68 3.38 -17.35
CA VAL A 134 4.76 4.37 -17.22
C VAL A 134 4.83 4.92 -15.80
N SER A 135 3.70 5.14 -15.11
CA SER A 135 3.71 5.54 -13.69
C SER A 135 4.37 4.47 -12.82
N THR A 136 4.00 3.20 -13.02
CA THR A 136 4.57 2.06 -12.29
C THR A 136 6.08 1.97 -12.50
N ALA A 137 6.53 2.06 -13.76
CA ALA A 137 7.94 2.05 -14.10
C ALA A 137 8.68 3.26 -13.51
N ALA A 138 8.07 4.45 -13.54
CA ALA A 138 8.65 5.68 -12.98
C ALA A 138 8.81 5.58 -11.46
N TRP A 139 7.80 5.11 -10.73
CA TRP A 139 7.88 4.92 -9.29
C TRP A 139 8.91 3.86 -8.90
N LEU A 140 8.96 2.73 -9.62
CA LEU A 140 9.99 1.72 -9.39
C LEU A 140 11.39 2.25 -9.70
N GLY A 141 11.55 3.01 -10.79
CA GLY A 141 12.78 3.68 -11.16
C GLY A 141 13.25 4.67 -10.09
N LEU A 142 12.36 5.54 -9.61
CA LEU A 142 12.63 6.49 -8.52
C LEU A 142 12.99 5.77 -7.21
N TRP A 143 12.41 4.60 -6.95
CA TRP A 143 12.78 3.80 -5.79
C TRP A 143 14.18 3.17 -5.92
N LEU A 144 14.59 2.78 -7.12
CA LEU A 144 15.87 2.13 -7.39
C LEU A 144 17.04 3.12 -7.50
N VAL A 145 16.81 4.29 -8.11
CA VAL A 145 17.86 5.26 -8.45
C VAL A 145 17.49 6.70 -8.09
N GLY A 146 18.50 7.56 -7.95
CA GLY A 146 18.30 9.00 -7.74
C GLY A 146 17.96 9.40 -6.29
N PRO A 147 17.40 10.60 -6.08
CA PRO A 147 17.17 11.17 -4.75
C PRO A 147 16.00 10.51 -3.99
N ALA A 148 15.14 9.78 -4.70
CA ALA A 148 14.02 9.02 -4.16
C ALA A 148 14.41 7.61 -3.67
N ARG A 149 15.68 7.21 -3.85
CA ARG A 149 16.15 5.85 -3.62
C ARG A 149 15.80 5.29 -2.23
N GLY A 150 15.25 4.08 -2.21
CA GLY A 150 14.92 3.35 -1.00
C GLY A 150 13.76 3.93 -0.19
N ARG A 151 13.02 4.90 -0.71
CA ARG A 151 11.86 5.49 0.00
C ARG A 151 10.62 4.60 -0.12
N PRO A 152 9.97 4.24 1.00
CA PRO A 152 8.88 3.27 0.97
C PRO A 152 7.68 3.71 0.14
N PHE A 153 7.41 5.02 0.05
CA PHE A 153 6.26 5.55 -0.70
C PHE A 153 6.27 5.15 -2.18
N PHE A 154 7.42 5.28 -2.87
CA PHE A 154 7.53 4.90 -4.28
C PHE A 154 7.40 3.40 -4.51
N LEU A 155 7.91 2.58 -3.60
CA LEU A 155 7.72 1.13 -3.66
C LEU A 155 6.25 0.73 -3.48
N GLY A 156 5.54 1.39 -2.56
CA GLY A 156 4.11 1.17 -2.35
C GLY A 156 3.29 1.61 -3.55
N ALA A 157 3.59 2.78 -4.10
CA ALA A 157 2.97 3.28 -5.33
C ALA A 157 3.25 2.33 -6.51
N ALA A 158 4.49 1.87 -6.69
CA ALA A 158 4.84 0.89 -7.73
C ALA A 158 4.12 -0.46 -7.54
N ALA A 159 3.93 -0.93 -6.31
CA ALA A 159 3.18 -2.16 -6.04
C ALA A 159 1.69 -2.00 -6.39
N ILE A 160 1.05 -0.90 -5.97
CA ILE A 160 -0.33 -0.60 -6.33
C ILE A 160 -0.46 -0.40 -7.85
N GLY A 161 0.48 0.33 -8.45
CA GLY A 161 0.54 0.56 -9.89
C GLY A 161 0.69 -0.73 -10.69
N LEU A 162 1.52 -1.67 -10.23
CA LEU A 162 1.70 -2.97 -10.88
C LEU A 162 0.42 -3.80 -10.85
N TRP A 163 -0.27 -3.83 -9.70
CA TRP A 163 -1.58 -4.46 -9.59
C TRP A 163 -2.61 -3.81 -10.53
N ALA A 164 -2.74 -2.48 -10.50
CA ALA A 164 -3.66 -1.74 -11.37
C ALA A 164 -3.34 -1.92 -12.86
N THR A 165 -2.06 -1.93 -13.23
CA THR A 165 -1.58 -2.18 -14.59
C THR A 165 -2.01 -3.57 -15.06
N LEU A 166 -1.88 -4.60 -14.21
CA LEU A 166 -2.29 -5.94 -14.59
C LEU A 166 -3.81 -6.04 -14.76
N LEU A 167 -4.58 -5.41 -13.86
CA LEU A 167 -6.04 -5.36 -14.01
C LEU A 167 -6.44 -4.67 -15.32
N GLU A 168 -5.79 -3.56 -15.67
CA GLU A 168 -6.04 -2.88 -16.94
C GLU A 168 -5.70 -3.75 -18.15
N LEU A 169 -4.54 -4.41 -18.14
CA LEU A 169 -4.11 -5.24 -19.27
C LEU A 169 -4.94 -6.51 -19.45
N VAL A 170 -5.56 -7.03 -18.39
CA VAL A 170 -6.36 -8.26 -18.45
C VAL A 170 -7.84 -7.94 -18.68
N GLU A 171 -8.38 -6.95 -17.99
CA GLU A 171 -9.82 -6.68 -17.90
C GLU A 171 -10.23 -5.29 -18.39
N GLY A 172 -9.29 -4.40 -18.74
CA GLY A 172 -9.61 -3.04 -19.18
C GLY A 172 -10.41 -2.24 -18.14
N VAL A 173 -10.17 -2.49 -16.84
CA VAL A 173 -10.97 -1.98 -15.70
C VAL A 173 -11.15 -0.46 -15.73
N PHE A 174 -10.15 0.27 -16.19
CA PHE A 174 -10.13 1.73 -16.17
C PHE A 174 -10.42 2.35 -17.54
N THR A 175 -10.31 1.58 -18.63
CA THR A 175 -10.73 1.99 -19.98
C THR A 175 -12.22 1.77 -20.22
N SER A 176 -12.81 0.78 -19.54
CA SER A 176 -14.26 0.60 -19.50
C SER A 176 -14.91 1.79 -18.78
N PRO A 177 -15.97 2.39 -19.34
CA PRO A 177 -16.47 3.69 -18.88
C PRO A 177 -16.87 3.63 -17.40
N PHE A 178 -16.11 4.31 -16.53
CA PHE A 178 -16.30 4.72 -15.11
C PHE A 178 -17.18 3.91 -14.12
N LEU A 179 -17.80 2.81 -14.52
CA LEU A 179 -18.79 2.03 -13.80
C LEU A 179 -18.19 1.34 -12.58
N PHE A 180 -16.89 1.02 -12.62
CA PHE A 180 -16.20 0.42 -11.49
C PHE A 180 -16.03 1.41 -10.31
N VAL A 181 -15.71 2.69 -10.58
CA VAL A 181 -15.56 3.71 -9.54
C VAL A 181 -16.92 4.16 -9.00
N SER A 182 -17.93 4.28 -9.87
CA SER A 182 -19.30 4.54 -9.43
C SER A 182 -19.90 3.34 -8.69
N GLY A 183 -19.56 2.11 -9.05
CA GLY A 183 -19.97 0.88 -8.34
C GLY A 183 -19.41 0.78 -6.92
N ILE A 184 -18.15 1.17 -6.71
CA ILE A 184 -17.57 1.28 -5.35
C ILE A 184 -18.28 2.37 -4.54
N GLY A 185 -18.64 3.50 -5.17
CA GLY A 185 -19.42 4.57 -4.52
C GLY A 185 -20.86 4.16 -4.19
N ALA A 186 -21.52 3.46 -5.11
CA ALA A 186 -22.89 2.96 -4.98
C ALA A 186 -23.01 1.83 -3.95
N SER A 187 -21.97 1.01 -3.78
CA SER A 187 -21.95 -0.02 -2.73
C SER A 187 -22.04 0.53 -1.30
N PHE A 188 -21.78 1.83 -1.09
CA PHE A 188 -21.99 2.53 0.18
C PHE A 188 -23.29 3.36 0.24
N GLY A 189 -23.99 3.52 -0.87
CA GLY A 189 -25.27 4.22 -0.98
C GLY A 189 -26.30 3.29 -1.63
N GLY A 190 -27.00 2.53 -0.80
CA GLY A 190 -27.82 1.36 -1.18
C GLY A 190 -29.05 1.61 -2.05
N ASP A 191 -28.86 2.19 -3.23
CA ASP A 191 -29.85 2.15 -4.30
C ASP A 191 -29.34 1.20 -5.39
N ASP A 192 -29.98 0.03 -5.47
CA ASP A 192 -29.72 -1.03 -6.44
C ASP A 192 -29.77 -0.49 -7.87
N PHE A 193 -28.66 -0.64 -8.60
CA PHE A 193 -28.55 -0.30 -10.01
C PHE A 193 -29.13 -1.43 -10.87
N ASP A 194 -30.37 -1.82 -10.60
CA ASP A 194 -31.12 -2.78 -11.40
C ASP A 194 -31.50 -2.14 -12.74
N GLY A 195 -30.67 -2.32 -13.76
CA GLY A 195 -31.12 -2.17 -15.14
C GLY A 195 -30.41 -1.12 -16.00
N ALA A 196 -29.11 -0.89 -15.82
CA ALA A 196 -28.31 -0.47 -16.97
C ALA A 196 -28.19 -1.68 -17.91
N GLY A 197 -29.18 -1.83 -18.79
CA GLY A 197 -29.18 -2.86 -19.84
C GLY A 197 -27.84 -2.85 -20.54
N GLY A 198 -27.06 -3.92 -20.34
CA GLY A 198 -25.70 -4.04 -20.85
C GLY A 198 -25.70 -3.75 -22.33
N ASP A 199 -25.03 -2.66 -22.71
CA ASP A 199 -24.79 -2.37 -24.10
C ASP A 199 -23.92 -3.51 -24.64
N PRO A 200 -24.39 -4.36 -25.57
CA PRO A 200 -23.65 -5.52 -26.05
C PRO A 200 -22.33 -5.15 -26.76
N PHE A 201 -22.06 -3.87 -26.92
CA PHE A 201 -20.83 -3.34 -27.52
C PHE A 201 -19.74 -2.99 -26.51
N LEU A 202 -19.98 -3.09 -25.20
CA LEU A 202 -18.99 -2.83 -24.16
C LEU A 202 -18.69 -4.11 -23.38
N ASP A 203 -17.53 -4.71 -23.65
CA ASP A 203 -16.98 -5.79 -22.83
C ASP A 203 -16.78 -5.25 -21.41
N THR A 204 -17.68 -5.66 -20.51
CA THR A 204 -17.63 -5.25 -19.11
C THR A 204 -16.58 -6.11 -18.39
N PRO A 205 -15.66 -5.49 -17.62
CA PRO A 205 -14.65 -6.21 -16.85
C PRO A 205 -15.27 -7.31 -15.98
N ASP A 206 -14.71 -8.52 -15.99
CA ASP A 206 -15.21 -9.65 -15.20
C ASP A 206 -14.85 -9.48 -13.71
N PRO A 207 -15.84 -9.29 -12.81
CA PRO A 207 -15.58 -9.11 -11.39
C PRO A 207 -14.84 -10.29 -10.75
N ALA A 208 -15.08 -11.52 -11.24
CA ALA A 208 -14.42 -12.70 -10.73
C ALA A 208 -12.90 -12.64 -10.97
N THR A 209 -12.51 -12.30 -12.20
CA THR A 209 -11.10 -12.19 -12.60
C THR A 209 -10.40 -11.05 -11.87
N ILE A 210 -11.04 -9.88 -11.73
CA ILE A 210 -10.53 -8.76 -10.91
C ILE A 210 -10.29 -9.21 -9.47
N GLY A 211 -11.27 -9.92 -8.91
CA GLY A 211 -11.26 -10.42 -7.55
C GLY A 211 -10.11 -11.39 -7.28
N VAL A 212 -9.98 -12.42 -8.12
CA VAL A 212 -8.91 -13.43 -8.02
C VAL A 212 -7.54 -12.78 -8.18
N LEU A 213 -7.34 -11.92 -9.20
CA LEU A 213 -6.06 -11.23 -9.41
C LEU A 213 -5.69 -10.36 -8.21
N SER A 214 -6.65 -9.62 -7.67
CA SER A 214 -6.44 -8.77 -6.48
C SER A 214 -6.05 -9.61 -5.27
N LEU A 215 -6.74 -10.73 -4.99
CA LEU A 215 -6.39 -11.63 -3.89
C LEU A 215 -4.98 -12.23 -4.05
N LEU A 216 -4.61 -12.66 -5.26
CA LEU A 216 -3.28 -13.19 -5.55
C LEU A 216 -2.17 -12.15 -5.31
N PHE A 217 -2.36 -10.92 -5.79
CA PHE A 217 -1.42 -9.82 -5.57
C PHE A 217 -1.30 -9.45 -4.10
N GLY A 218 -2.44 -9.28 -3.42
CA GLY A 218 -2.47 -8.97 -1.99
C GLY A 218 -1.77 -10.03 -1.15
N LEU A 219 -2.05 -11.31 -1.39
CA LEU A 219 -1.39 -12.42 -0.70
C LEU A 219 0.12 -12.48 -1.03
N GLY A 220 0.47 -12.33 -2.31
CA GLY A 220 1.86 -12.29 -2.77
C GLY A 220 2.67 -11.18 -2.08
N TYR A 221 2.09 -9.98 -1.94
CA TYR A 221 2.72 -8.86 -1.24
C TYR A 221 2.88 -9.10 0.25
N LEU A 222 1.93 -9.76 0.93
CA LEU A 222 2.11 -10.15 2.33
C LEU A 222 3.23 -11.19 2.50
N LEU A 223 3.30 -12.20 1.62
CA LEU A 223 4.36 -13.21 1.66
C LEU A 223 5.73 -12.58 1.41
N LEU A 224 5.82 -11.66 0.45
CA LEU A 224 7.04 -10.93 0.16
C LEU A 224 7.45 -10.00 1.32
N ALA A 225 6.49 -9.27 1.89
CA ALA A 225 6.71 -8.43 3.06
C ALA A 225 7.22 -9.25 4.26
N ARG A 226 6.64 -10.44 4.51
CA ARG A 226 7.10 -11.37 5.55
C ARG A 226 8.54 -11.80 5.33
N SER A 227 8.88 -12.16 4.09
CA SER A 227 10.23 -12.58 3.71
C SER A 227 11.25 -11.46 3.95
N TRP A 228 10.91 -10.22 3.58
CA TRP A 228 11.76 -9.06 3.78
C TRP A 228 11.87 -8.62 5.24
N ASP A 229 10.79 -8.71 6.02
CA ASP A 229 10.84 -8.48 7.46
C ASP A 229 11.80 -9.47 8.14
N ARG A 230 11.73 -10.76 7.78
CA ARG A 230 12.66 -11.80 8.28
C ARG A 230 14.11 -11.58 7.81
N SER A 231 14.29 -10.96 6.65
CA SER A 231 15.61 -10.60 6.12
C SER A 231 16.17 -9.29 6.70
N GLY A 232 15.46 -8.67 7.64
CA GLY A 232 15.87 -7.42 8.29
C GLY A 232 15.63 -6.16 7.46
N TRP A 233 14.66 -6.19 6.53
CA TRP A 233 14.30 -5.06 5.65
C TRP A 233 12.88 -4.52 5.92
N PRO A 234 12.58 -4.11 7.17
CA PRO A 234 11.23 -3.74 7.53
C PRO A 234 10.73 -2.44 6.87
N GLY A 235 11.65 -1.58 6.41
CA GLY A 235 11.34 -0.36 5.68
C GLY A 235 10.71 -0.65 4.31
N ALA A 236 11.18 -1.67 3.60
CA ALA A 236 10.60 -2.10 2.32
C ALA A 236 9.39 -3.02 2.48
N ALA A 237 9.31 -3.82 3.54
CA ALA A 237 8.14 -4.66 3.82
C ALA A 237 6.87 -3.86 4.13
N THR A 238 7.02 -2.69 4.77
CA THR A 238 5.88 -1.84 5.17
C THR A 238 5.00 -1.37 4.00
N PRO A 239 5.54 -0.75 2.93
CA PRO A 239 4.71 -0.32 1.81
C PRO A 239 4.06 -1.47 1.04
N LEU A 240 4.68 -2.66 0.99
CA LEU A 240 4.03 -3.85 0.41
C LEU A 240 2.86 -4.33 1.26
N THR A 241 3.02 -4.30 2.59
CA THR A 241 1.92 -4.61 3.52
C THR A 241 0.77 -3.62 3.33
N PHE A 242 1.09 -2.33 3.17
CA PHE A 242 0.08 -1.30 2.89
C PHE A 242 -0.64 -1.55 1.56
N ALA A 243 0.10 -1.85 0.48
CA ALA A 243 -0.49 -2.19 -0.81
C ALA A 243 -1.43 -3.41 -0.68
N ALA A 244 -1.02 -4.47 0.02
CA ALA A 244 -1.86 -5.62 0.27
C ALA A 244 -3.14 -5.28 1.07
N LEU A 245 -3.05 -4.39 2.07
CA LEU A 245 -4.21 -3.93 2.84
C LEU A 245 -5.22 -3.15 2.00
N VAL A 246 -4.78 -2.50 0.93
CA VAL A 246 -5.67 -1.83 -0.03
C VAL A 246 -6.27 -2.84 -1.01
N ILE A 247 -5.44 -3.72 -1.57
CA ILE A 247 -5.83 -4.63 -2.66
C ILE A 247 -6.74 -5.76 -2.17
N LEU A 248 -6.47 -6.34 -0.99
CA LEU A 248 -7.23 -7.49 -0.48
C LEU A 248 -8.73 -7.19 -0.30
N PRO A 249 -9.14 -6.11 0.39
CA PRO A 249 -10.55 -5.75 0.48
C PRO A 249 -11.19 -5.56 -0.89
N LEU A 250 -10.51 -4.88 -1.82
CA LEU A 250 -11.02 -4.68 -3.19
C LEU A 250 -11.23 -6.01 -3.91
N GLY A 251 -10.34 -6.99 -3.72
CA GLY A 251 -10.51 -8.34 -4.27
C GLY A 251 -11.71 -9.09 -3.68
N VAL A 252 -11.95 -8.95 -2.37
CA VAL A 252 -13.14 -9.53 -1.72
C VAL A 252 -14.42 -8.86 -2.23
N PHE A 253 -14.42 -7.53 -2.37
CA PHE A 253 -15.56 -6.79 -2.90
C PHE A 253 -15.85 -7.14 -4.36
N ALA A 254 -14.82 -7.30 -5.20
CA ALA A 254 -15.02 -7.68 -6.60
C ALA A 254 -15.66 -9.08 -6.74
N LEU A 255 -15.37 -10.02 -5.83
CA LEU A 255 -16.00 -11.36 -5.83
C LEU A 255 -17.42 -11.36 -5.25
N SER A 256 -17.90 -10.24 -4.72
CA SER A 256 -19.14 -10.24 -3.95
C SER A 256 -20.39 -10.51 -4.78
N SER A 257 -20.38 -10.12 -6.06
CA SER A 257 -21.45 -10.40 -7.02
C SER A 257 -21.66 -11.91 -7.23
N ASP A 258 -20.58 -12.70 -7.17
CA ASP A 258 -20.62 -14.13 -7.47
C ASP A 258 -20.78 -15.00 -6.21
N LEU A 259 -20.26 -14.52 -5.07
CA LEU A 259 -20.22 -15.29 -3.83
C LEU A 259 -21.48 -15.14 -2.96
N GLN A 260 -22.40 -14.25 -3.33
CA GLN A 260 -23.50 -13.79 -2.47
C GLN A 260 -22.96 -13.19 -1.15
N ALA A 261 -23.83 -12.62 -0.32
CA ALA A 261 -23.37 -11.94 0.90
C ALA A 261 -22.69 -12.90 1.89
N VAL A 262 -23.23 -14.12 2.09
CA VAL A 262 -22.60 -15.14 2.95
C VAL A 262 -21.18 -15.49 2.49
N GLY A 263 -20.98 -15.79 1.19
CA GLY A 263 -19.66 -16.17 0.68
C GLY A 263 -18.66 -15.03 0.75
N THR A 264 -19.11 -13.79 0.48
CA THR A 264 -18.30 -12.57 0.65
C THR A 264 -17.86 -12.39 2.09
N GLY A 265 -18.78 -12.55 3.05
CA GLY A 265 -18.49 -12.41 4.46
C GLY A 265 -17.52 -13.48 4.98
N VAL A 266 -17.67 -14.74 4.55
CA VAL A 266 -16.72 -15.82 4.89
C VAL A 266 -15.33 -15.52 4.33
N LEU A 267 -15.24 -15.07 3.07
CA LEU A 267 -13.97 -14.72 2.45
C LEU A 267 -13.31 -13.53 3.18
N ALA A 268 -14.07 -12.48 3.51
CA ALA A 268 -13.60 -11.35 4.30
C ALA A 268 -13.06 -11.77 5.68
N ILE A 269 -13.73 -12.71 6.36
CA ILE A 269 -13.24 -13.30 7.63
C ILE A 269 -11.88 -13.97 7.42
N VAL A 270 -11.77 -14.86 6.43
CA VAL A 270 -10.52 -15.60 6.17
C VAL A 270 -9.37 -14.65 5.83
N VAL A 271 -9.59 -13.69 4.94
CA VAL A 271 -8.60 -12.69 4.55
C VAL A 271 -8.21 -11.81 5.74
N GLY A 272 -9.19 -11.32 6.50
CA GLY A 272 -8.95 -10.51 7.70
C GLY A 272 -8.13 -11.25 8.75
N LEU A 273 -8.46 -12.51 9.03
CA LEU A 273 -7.70 -13.37 9.96
C LEU A 273 -6.27 -13.63 9.45
N ALA A 274 -6.08 -13.86 8.14
CA ALA A 274 -4.75 -14.05 7.56
C ALA A 274 -3.88 -12.78 7.71
N VAL A 275 -4.46 -11.59 7.48
CA VAL A 275 -3.81 -10.29 7.70
C VAL A 275 -3.49 -10.10 9.19
N ALA A 276 -4.43 -10.46 10.08
CA ALA A 276 -4.24 -10.35 11.52
C ALA A 276 -3.09 -11.24 12.01
N ALA A 277 -3.08 -12.50 11.59
CA ALA A 277 -2.01 -13.46 11.89
C ALA A 277 -0.65 -13.01 11.32
N HIS A 278 -0.64 -12.46 10.10
CA HIS A 278 0.56 -11.87 9.52
C HIS A 278 1.07 -10.70 10.37
N GLY A 279 0.19 -9.78 10.78
CA GLY A 279 0.52 -8.67 11.65
C GLY A 279 1.10 -9.12 12.99
N ALA A 280 0.46 -10.10 13.63
CA ALA A 280 0.86 -10.61 14.94
C ALA A 280 2.25 -11.27 14.89
N THR A 281 2.47 -12.15 13.91
CA THR A 281 3.74 -12.88 13.74
C THR A 281 4.94 -12.00 13.38
N VAL A 282 4.70 -10.77 12.90
CA VAL A 282 5.74 -9.80 12.52
C VAL A 282 5.84 -8.63 13.52
N GLY A 283 5.01 -8.63 14.56
CA GLY A 283 4.96 -7.57 15.57
C GLY A 283 4.47 -6.23 15.02
N ARG A 284 3.51 -6.25 14.07
CA ARG A 284 2.90 -5.07 13.45
C ARG A 284 1.48 -4.87 13.98
N ARG A 285 1.35 -4.08 15.05
CA ARG A 285 0.06 -3.79 15.70
C ARG A 285 -0.99 -3.27 14.73
N ALA A 286 -0.68 -2.24 13.93
CA ALA A 286 -1.63 -1.67 12.97
C ALA A 286 -2.17 -2.69 11.95
N THR A 287 -1.31 -3.53 11.38
CA THR A 287 -1.71 -4.59 10.45
C THR A 287 -2.58 -5.64 11.14
N THR A 288 -2.25 -5.99 12.39
CA THR A 288 -3.04 -6.93 13.19
C THR A 288 -4.46 -6.40 13.40
N TRP A 289 -4.57 -5.12 13.78
CA TRP A 289 -5.85 -4.45 14.03
C TRP A 289 -6.66 -4.30 12.75
N ALA A 290 -6.02 -3.93 11.63
CA ALA A 290 -6.68 -3.84 10.33
C ALA A 290 -7.24 -5.19 9.88
N GLY A 291 -6.47 -6.27 10.04
CA GLY A 291 -6.93 -7.62 9.75
C GLY A 291 -8.11 -8.06 10.64
N ALA A 292 -8.01 -7.80 11.94
CA ALA A 292 -9.10 -8.11 12.88
C ALA A 292 -10.38 -7.31 12.56
N ALA A 293 -10.25 -6.03 12.21
CA ALA A 293 -11.36 -5.19 11.77
C ALA A 293 -11.98 -5.72 10.46
N GLY A 294 -11.16 -6.14 9.49
CA GLY A 294 -11.63 -6.77 8.25
C GLY A 294 -12.37 -8.08 8.51
N ALA A 295 -11.90 -8.91 9.44
CA ALA A 295 -12.59 -10.14 9.80
C ALA A 295 -13.93 -9.86 10.49
N ALA A 296 -13.97 -8.87 11.39
CA ALA A 296 -15.21 -8.41 12.01
C ALA A 296 -16.21 -7.85 10.98
N ALA A 297 -15.74 -7.11 9.98
CA ALA A 297 -16.57 -6.63 8.87
C ALA A 297 -17.16 -7.80 8.06
N GLY A 298 -16.39 -8.84 7.78
CA GLY A 298 -16.91 -10.06 7.15
C GLY A 298 -18.01 -10.75 7.96
N ALA A 299 -17.85 -10.81 9.28
CA ALA A 299 -18.89 -11.35 10.16
C ALA A 299 -20.17 -10.48 10.16
N LEU A 300 -20.03 -9.15 10.11
CA LEU A 300 -21.17 -8.23 9.99
C LEU A 300 -21.97 -8.50 8.72
N VAL A 301 -21.30 -8.69 7.58
CA VAL A 301 -21.96 -8.99 6.28
C VAL A 301 -22.81 -10.26 6.38
N ILE A 302 -22.30 -11.34 6.99
CA ILE A 302 -23.07 -12.59 7.18
C ILE A 302 -24.30 -12.35 8.07
N VAL A 303 -24.13 -11.61 9.17
CA VAL A 303 -25.23 -11.40 10.12
C VAL A 303 -26.34 -10.55 9.51
N PHE A 304 -25.99 -9.51 8.73
CA PHE A 304 -26.99 -8.69 8.05
C PHE A 304 -27.74 -9.44 6.96
N ASP A 305 -27.09 -10.36 6.25
CA ASP A 305 -27.74 -11.20 5.24
C ASP A 305 -28.70 -12.23 5.86
N LEU A 306 -28.37 -12.76 7.04
CA LEU A 306 -29.22 -13.74 7.74
C LEU A 306 -30.44 -13.11 8.43
N LEU A 307 -30.46 -11.78 8.62
CA LEU A 307 -31.42 -11.10 9.48
C LEU A 307 -32.03 -9.90 8.76
N ASP A 308 -33.19 -10.13 8.15
CA ASP A 308 -33.96 -9.10 7.43
C ASP A 308 -34.48 -7.97 8.33
N GLU A 309 -34.47 -8.16 9.66
CA GLU A 309 -34.95 -7.19 10.63
C GLU A 309 -33.80 -6.60 11.49
N PRO A 310 -33.79 -5.27 11.72
CA PRO A 310 -32.71 -4.59 12.43
C PRO A 310 -32.59 -4.98 13.91
N THR A 311 -33.69 -5.39 14.54
CA THR A 311 -33.68 -5.77 15.97
C THR A 311 -33.04 -7.15 16.20
N PRO A 312 -33.45 -8.22 15.48
CA PRO A 312 -32.69 -9.48 15.45
C PRO A 312 -31.24 -9.28 15.04
N ALA A 313 -30.95 -8.45 14.03
CA ALA A 313 -29.58 -8.14 13.62
C ALA A 313 -28.73 -7.60 14.78
N GLY A 314 -29.25 -6.61 15.52
CA GLY A 314 -28.56 -6.08 16.69
C GLY A 314 -28.28 -7.12 17.78
N LEU A 315 -29.26 -7.99 18.08
CA LEU A 315 -29.07 -9.10 19.05
C LEU A 315 -28.06 -10.14 18.54
N GLY A 316 -28.12 -10.49 17.26
CA GLY A 316 -27.18 -11.39 16.61
C GLY A 316 -25.74 -10.89 16.71
N LEU A 317 -25.51 -9.60 16.47
CA LEU A 317 -24.19 -8.99 16.60
C LEU A 317 -23.63 -9.03 18.01
N ILE A 318 -24.47 -8.83 19.04
CA ILE A 318 -24.06 -8.95 20.44
C ILE A 318 -23.61 -10.39 20.73
N VAL A 319 -24.39 -11.38 20.31
CA VAL A 319 -24.08 -12.81 20.55
C VAL A 319 -22.81 -13.21 19.80
N VAL A 320 -22.68 -12.85 18.52
CA VAL A 320 -21.49 -13.12 17.71
C VAL A 320 -20.26 -12.43 18.31
N GLY A 321 -20.37 -11.16 18.71
CA GLY A 321 -19.29 -10.43 19.36
C GLY A 321 -18.83 -11.10 20.66
N ALA A 322 -19.77 -11.51 21.52
CA ALA A 322 -19.46 -12.24 22.75
C ALA A 322 -18.78 -13.59 22.47
N ALA A 323 -19.25 -14.34 21.46
CA ALA A 323 -18.66 -15.61 21.04
C ALA A 323 -17.22 -15.43 20.50
N VAL A 324 -16.96 -14.37 19.72
CA VAL A 324 -15.63 -14.04 19.21
C VAL A 324 -14.68 -13.71 20.35
N VAL A 325 -15.10 -12.92 21.34
CA VAL A 325 -14.28 -12.60 22.53
C VAL A 325 -13.96 -13.86 23.33
N ALA A 326 -14.95 -14.71 23.59
CA ALA A 326 -14.75 -15.97 24.31
C ALA A 326 -13.82 -16.92 23.53
N GLY A 327 -13.98 -17.00 22.21
CA GLY A 327 -13.12 -17.79 21.32
C GLY A 327 -11.67 -17.29 21.30
N ALA A 328 -11.47 -15.97 21.27
CA ALA A 328 -10.14 -15.37 21.33
C ALA A 328 -9.43 -15.67 22.65
N GLU A 329 -10.15 -15.58 23.79
CA GLU A 329 -9.59 -15.93 25.10
C GLU A 329 -9.28 -17.43 25.21
N ALA A 330 -10.14 -18.29 24.67
CA ALA A 330 -9.89 -19.73 24.63
C ALA A 330 -8.65 -20.05 23.77
N LEU A 331 -8.51 -19.39 22.62
CA LEU A 331 -7.34 -19.54 21.75
C LEU A 331 -6.07 -19.06 22.45
N ARG A 332 -6.10 -17.88 23.09
CA ARG A 332 -4.98 -17.33 23.87
C ARG A 332 -4.47 -18.33 24.91
N ARG A 333 -5.38 -18.96 25.66
CA ARG A 333 -5.06 -20.00 26.65
C ARG A 333 -4.51 -21.27 26.01
N ALA A 334 -5.05 -21.67 24.85
CA ALA A 334 -4.62 -22.88 24.15
C ALA A 334 -3.20 -22.76 23.57
N VAL A 335 -2.77 -21.55 23.17
CA VAL A 335 -1.44 -21.30 22.60
C VAL A 335 -0.44 -20.74 23.62
N ASP A 336 -0.84 -20.61 24.89
CA ASP A 336 -0.06 -20.03 25.98
C ASP A 336 0.55 -18.66 25.60
N GLU A 337 -0.28 -17.80 24.99
CA GLU A 337 0.19 -16.49 24.54
C GLU A 337 0.54 -15.61 25.76
N PRO A 338 1.79 -15.10 25.85
CA PRO A 338 2.23 -14.30 26.99
C PRO A 338 1.43 -13.00 27.09
N ASP A 339 1.26 -12.51 28.33
CA ASP A 339 0.53 -11.27 28.60
C ASP A 339 1.19 -10.07 27.89
N GLU A 340 0.40 -9.06 27.52
CA GLU A 340 0.83 -7.90 26.72
C GLU A 340 1.93 -7.08 27.39
N LEU A 341 1.99 -7.14 28.73
CA LEU A 341 2.98 -6.49 29.57
C LEU A 341 4.24 -7.34 29.76
N THR A 342 4.20 -8.62 29.39
CA THR A 342 5.37 -9.49 29.43
C THR A 342 6.30 -9.04 28.30
N PRO A 343 7.53 -8.58 28.58
CA PRO A 343 8.48 -8.26 27.54
C PRO A 343 8.84 -9.56 26.80
N VAL A 344 8.14 -9.82 25.71
CA VAL A 344 8.52 -10.90 24.79
C VAL A 344 9.88 -10.50 24.25
N ALA A 345 10.91 -11.26 24.60
CA ALA A 345 12.22 -11.16 23.97
C ALA A 345 11.96 -11.29 22.47
N SER A 346 12.00 -10.15 21.76
CA SER A 346 11.71 -10.15 20.34
C SER A 346 12.66 -11.17 19.72
N THR A 347 12.14 -12.17 19.04
CA THR A 347 12.96 -13.26 18.46
C THR A 347 13.98 -12.69 17.45
N ILE A 348 13.77 -11.45 17.02
CA ILE A 348 14.79 -10.57 16.48
C ILE A 348 15.72 -10.19 17.63
N GLY A 349 16.72 -11.04 17.87
CA GLY A 349 17.58 -11.00 19.06
C GLY A 349 18.07 -9.60 19.41
N PRO A 350 18.36 -9.34 20.70
CA PRO A 350 18.90 -8.06 21.13
C PRO A 350 20.06 -7.73 20.20
N LEU A 351 19.95 -6.61 19.48
CA LEU A 351 21.12 -6.03 18.84
C LEU A 351 22.13 -5.94 19.96
N SER A 352 23.18 -6.77 19.91
CA SER A 352 24.28 -6.69 20.87
C SER A 352 24.58 -5.22 21.00
N PRO A 353 24.47 -4.63 22.21
CA PRO A 353 24.75 -3.22 22.38
C PRO A 353 26.07 -3.00 21.68
N VAL A 354 26.08 -2.16 20.64
CA VAL A 354 27.32 -1.78 19.99
C VAL A 354 28.13 -1.21 21.13
N SER A 355 29.07 -2.00 21.66
CA SER A 355 29.96 -1.53 22.71
C SER A 355 30.53 -0.24 22.15
N PRO A 356 30.27 0.91 22.79
CA PRO A 356 30.82 2.16 22.31
C PRO A 356 32.31 1.92 22.17
N THR A 357 32.79 1.95 20.92
CA THR A 357 34.19 1.73 20.62
C THR A 357 34.94 2.70 21.51
N ALA A 358 35.74 2.18 22.44
CA ALA A 358 36.47 3.01 23.38
C ALA A 358 37.19 4.10 22.57
N PRO A 359 37.12 5.37 22.99
CA PRO A 359 37.77 6.45 22.27
C PRO A 359 39.22 6.07 22.03
N SER A 360 39.62 6.01 20.76
CA SER A 360 40.99 5.73 20.36
C SER A 360 41.92 6.70 21.10
N ALA A 361 42.90 6.14 21.81
CA ALA A 361 43.86 6.90 22.58
C ALA A 361 44.45 8.05 21.74
N PRO A 362 44.71 9.22 22.33
CA PRO A 362 45.36 10.33 21.63
C PRO A 362 46.70 9.86 21.07
N ILE A 363 46.90 10.11 19.77
CA ILE A 363 48.20 9.92 19.12
C ILE A 363 49.11 11.02 19.68
N GLU A 364 49.99 10.67 20.60
CA GLU A 364 51.09 11.54 20.99
C GLU A 364 52.08 11.63 19.83
N PHE A 365 52.35 12.86 19.38
CA PHE A 365 53.42 13.21 18.44
C PHE A 365 54.66 13.65 19.19
#